data_AF-A0A836RXA9-F1
#
_entry.id   AF-A0A836RXA9-F1
#
_cell.length_a   1.000
_cell.length_b   1.000
_cell.length_c   1.000
_cell.angle_alpha   90.00
_cell.angle_beta   90.00
_cell.angle_gamma   90.00
#
_symmetry.space_group_name_H-M   'P 1'
#
loop_
_entity.id
_entity.type
_entity.pdbx_description
1 polymer ?
#
loop_
_entity_poly.entity_id
_entity_poly.type
_entity_poly.pdbx_seq_one_letter_code
_entity_poly.pdbx_strand_id
1 'polypeptide(L)'
;MSVYMGRNSCYARKEGIYVRRIRGKGIDTAKEAVAILKLILRDLRRGRTYEQSTCREIKMTRELFIQRVDYVPVLAKRHGAGKETLDAIRRLTEYVKKHGKLPKKLRVGGHVVQVKHLLRGAYVHHRNRAKARR
;
A
#
# COMPACT_ATOMS: atom_id res chain seq x y z
N MET A 1 4.14 -8.19 11.80
CA MET A 1 4.97 -7.35 10.90
C MET A 1 4.12 -6.91 9.69
N SER A 2 4.35 -5.72 9.10
CA SER A 2 3.62 -5.29 7.89
C SER A 2 4.27 -5.86 6.62
N VAL A 3 3.48 -6.19 5.61
CA VAL A 3 4.01 -6.61 4.30
C VAL A 3 4.61 -5.42 3.54
N TYR A 4 3.92 -4.27 3.53
CA TYR A 4 4.22 -3.16 2.61
C TYR A 4 4.83 -1.91 3.27
N MET A 5 4.59 -1.69 4.56
CA MET A 5 4.80 -0.38 5.19
C MET A 5 5.86 -0.38 6.28
N GLY A 6 6.78 0.59 6.20
CA GLY A 6 7.86 0.79 7.16
C GLY A 6 9.14 -0.02 6.89
N ARG A 7 10.24 0.40 7.54
CA ARG A 7 11.60 -0.14 7.36
C ARG A 7 11.77 -1.63 7.66
N ASN A 8 10.91 -2.17 8.53
CA ASN A 8 10.95 -3.58 8.90
C ASN A 8 9.88 -4.41 8.15
N SER A 9 9.30 -3.87 7.07
CA SER A 9 8.31 -4.61 6.27
C SER A 9 8.96 -5.70 5.42
N CYS A 10 8.16 -6.67 4.98
CA CYS A 10 8.65 -7.70 4.07
C CYS A 10 9.22 -7.11 2.78
N TYR A 11 8.55 -6.10 2.22
CA TYR A 11 9.03 -5.35 1.07
C TYR A 11 10.36 -4.62 1.36
N ALA A 12 10.53 -4.01 2.53
CA ALA A 12 11.81 -3.38 2.87
C ALA A 12 12.96 -4.39 2.90
N ARG A 13 12.72 -5.56 3.51
CA ARG A 13 13.73 -6.61 3.70
C ARG A 13 14.07 -7.34 2.39
N LYS A 14 13.06 -7.67 1.58
CA LYS A 14 13.20 -8.50 0.37
C LYS A 14 13.43 -7.70 -0.90
N GLU A 15 12.81 -6.52 -1.01
CA GLU A 15 12.79 -5.71 -2.23
C GLU A 15 13.53 -4.36 -2.05
N GLY A 16 13.97 -4.03 -0.83
CA GLY A 16 14.65 -2.76 -0.57
C GLY A 16 13.76 -1.53 -0.73
N ILE A 17 12.43 -1.69 -0.76
CA ILE A 17 11.47 -0.59 -0.87
C ILE A 17 10.36 -0.74 0.16
N TYR A 18 9.78 0.34 0.66
CA TYR A 18 8.58 0.27 1.49
C TYR A 18 7.77 1.56 1.43
N VAL A 19 6.49 1.48 1.79
CA VAL A 19 5.63 2.65 1.93
C VAL A 19 6.03 3.44 3.18
N ARG A 20 6.35 4.72 3.00
CA ARG A 20 6.74 5.63 4.08
C ARG A 20 5.52 5.91 4.97
N ARG A 21 5.75 5.91 6.29
CA ARG A 21 4.79 6.43 7.26
C ARG A 21 4.81 7.95 7.23
N ILE A 22 3.66 8.61 7.11
CA ILE A 22 3.58 10.06 6.97
C ILE A 22 3.35 10.74 8.32
N ARG A 23 2.32 10.33 9.07
CA ARG A 23 1.98 10.93 10.37
C ARG A 23 2.35 10.02 11.55
N GLY A 24 2.07 8.72 11.44
CA GLY A 24 2.30 7.78 12.54
C GLY A 24 2.35 6.32 12.10
N LYS A 25 2.18 5.39 13.05
CA LYS A 25 2.01 3.97 12.74
C LYS A 25 0.61 3.76 12.14
N GLY A 26 0.48 3.74 10.82
CA GLY A 26 -0.80 3.41 10.20
C GLY A 26 -0.96 3.81 8.74
N ILE A 27 -2.19 3.65 8.25
CA ILE A 27 -2.66 4.10 6.92
C ILE A 27 -3.72 5.17 7.17
N ASP A 28 -3.36 6.34 7.70
CA ASP A 28 -4.32 7.39 8.04
C ASP A 28 -4.47 8.44 6.92
N THR A 29 -3.70 8.29 5.83
CA THR A 29 -3.72 9.22 4.69
C THR A 29 -4.09 8.54 3.37
N ALA A 30 -4.70 9.30 2.46
CA ALA A 30 -4.95 8.85 1.08
C ALA A 30 -3.66 8.47 0.34
N LYS A 31 -2.54 9.13 0.68
CA LYS A 31 -1.23 8.87 0.08
C LYS A 31 -0.70 7.48 0.43
N GLU A 32 -0.76 7.08 1.70
CA GLU A 32 -0.35 5.75 2.15
C GLU A 32 -1.22 4.66 1.53
N ALA A 33 -2.54 4.86 1.50
CA ALA A 33 -3.48 3.92 0.90
C ALA A 33 -3.19 3.68 -0.59
N VAL A 34 -3.01 4.77 -1.37
CA VAL A 34 -2.64 4.69 -2.79
C VAL A 34 -1.33 3.92 -2.99
N ALA A 35 -0.33 4.18 -2.15
CA ALA A 35 0.98 3.55 -2.26
C ALA A 35 0.93 2.05 -1.95
N ILE A 36 0.15 1.64 -0.94
CA ILE A 36 -0.07 0.24 -0.57
C ILE A 36 -0.83 -0.49 -1.68
N LEU A 37 -1.92 0.10 -2.18
CA LEU A 37 -2.71 -0.50 -3.25
C LEU A 37 -1.90 -0.68 -4.54
N LYS A 38 -0.96 0.23 -4.84
CA LYS A 38 -0.02 0.05 -5.96
C LYS A 38 0.88 -1.18 -5.77
N LEU A 39 1.34 -1.47 -4.55
CA LEU A 39 2.15 -2.66 -4.28
C LEU A 39 1.30 -3.94 -4.32
N ILE A 40 0.09 -3.91 -3.78
CA ILE A 40 -0.87 -5.02 -3.91
C ILE A 40 -1.15 -5.33 -5.40
N LEU A 41 -1.33 -4.29 -6.23
CA LEU A 41 -1.50 -4.45 -7.67
C LEU A 41 -0.24 -4.97 -8.38
N ARG A 42 0.95 -4.59 -7.91
CA ARG A 42 2.21 -5.14 -8.40
C ARG A 42 2.28 -6.64 -8.07
N ASP A 43 1.90 -7.04 -6.87
CA ASP A 43 1.84 -8.43 -6.43
C ASP A 43 0.87 -9.26 -7.28
N LEU A 44 -0.31 -8.70 -7.57
CA LEU A 44 -1.29 -9.34 -8.46
C LEU A 44 -0.70 -9.59 -9.85
N ARG A 45 -0.02 -8.59 -10.45
CA ARG A 45 0.58 -8.73 -11.78
C ARG A 45 1.70 -9.76 -11.84
N ARG A 46 2.48 -9.92 -10.76
CA ARG A 46 3.58 -10.89 -10.69
C ARG A 46 3.16 -12.27 -10.18
N GLY A 47 1.92 -12.43 -9.72
CA GLY A 47 1.39 -13.70 -9.20
C GLY A 47 1.91 -14.14 -7.83
N ARG A 48 2.71 -13.31 -7.13
CA ARG A 48 3.32 -13.65 -5.83
C ARG A 48 3.37 -12.46 -4.87
N THR A 49 3.44 -12.77 -3.58
CA THR A 49 3.57 -11.81 -2.48
C THR A 49 4.26 -12.47 -1.27
N TYR A 50 4.42 -11.74 -0.17
CA TYR A 50 4.88 -12.26 1.11
C TYR A 50 3.74 -12.49 2.10
N GLU A 51 3.88 -13.55 2.89
CA GLU A 51 3.08 -13.87 4.07
C GLU A 51 3.33 -12.85 5.20
N GLN A 52 2.27 -12.53 5.94
CA GLN A 52 2.31 -11.55 7.02
C GLN A 52 2.83 -12.17 8.32
N SER A 53 4.15 -12.21 8.48
CA SER A 53 4.93 -12.33 9.74
C SER A 53 6.24 -13.06 9.48
N THR A 54 6.23 -14.03 8.58
CA THR A 54 7.43 -14.79 8.18
C THR A 54 8.15 -14.13 7.01
N CYS A 55 7.46 -13.30 6.23
CA CYS A 55 7.94 -12.81 4.94
C CYS A 55 8.31 -13.92 3.94
N ARG A 56 7.77 -15.13 4.14
CA ARG A 56 7.83 -16.21 3.16
C ARG A 56 7.03 -15.83 1.93
N GLU A 57 7.50 -16.21 0.77
CA GLU A 57 6.77 -16.02 -0.47
C GLU A 57 5.56 -16.95 -0.57
N ILE A 58 4.43 -16.39 -0.98
CA ILE A 58 3.16 -17.07 -1.20
C ILE A 58 2.55 -16.59 -2.52
N LYS A 59 1.67 -17.42 -3.11
CA LYS A 59 0.95 -17.07 -4.34
C LYS A 59 -0.01 -15.90 -4.07
N MET A 60 -0.04 -14.90 -4.95
CA MET A 60 -1.06 -13.85 -4.93
C MET A 60 -2.25 -14.33 -5.77
N THR A 61 -3.19 -15.02 -5.12
CA THR A 61 -4.46 -15.41 -5.77
C THR A 61 -5.40 -14.22 -5.87
N ARG A 62 -6.48 -14.37 -6.64
CA ARG A 62 -7.49 -13.31 -6.78
C ARG A 62 -8.20 -13.05 -5.46
N GLU A 63 -8.46 -14.09 -4.68
CA GLU A 63 -9.09 -14.06 -3.37
C GLU A 63 -8.19 -13.32 -2.38
N LEU A 64 -6.90 -13.66 -2.33
CA LEU A 64 -5.94 -12.98 -1.46
C LEU A 64 -5.76 -11.51 -1.85
N PHE A 65 -5.80 -11.21 -3.15
CA PHE A 65 -5.78 -9.83 -3.64
C PHE A 65 -6.99 -9.04 -3.11
N ILE A 66 -8.21 -9.57 -3.24
CA ILE A 66 -9.44 -8.92 -2.77
C ILE A 66 -9.37 -8.70 -1.25
N GLN A 67 -9.02 -9.74 -0.49
CA GLN A 67 -8.86 -9.66 0.97
C GLN A 67 -7.90 -8.56 1.39
N ARG A 68 -6.74 -8.45 0.72
CA ARG A 68 -5.74 -7.41 1.02
C ARG A 68 -6.22 -6.01 0.67
N VAL A 69 -6.96 -5.86 -0.42
CA VAL A 69 -7.55 -4.57 -0.80
C VAL A 69 -8.62 -4.17 0.21
N ASP A 70 -9.51 -5.07 0.61
CA ASP A 70 -10.58 -4.82 1.58
C ASP A 70 -10.07 -4.50 2.98
N TYR A 71 -8.87 -4.99 3.32
CA TYR A 71 -8.26 -4.68 4.61
C TYR A 71 -7.70 -3.25 4.70
N VAL A 72 -7.45 -2.57 3.57
CA VAL A 72 -6.93 -1.19 3.57
C VAL A 72 -7.86 -0.19 4.28
N PRO A 73 -9.16 -0.08 3.97
CA PRO A 73 -10.07 0.82 4.69
C PRO A 73 -10.27 0.42 6.15
N VAL A 74 -10.20 -0.89 6.47
CA VAL A 74 -10.25 -1.37 7.87
C VAL A 74 -9.07 -0.83 8.67
N LEU A 75 -7.86 -0.96 8.12
CA LEU A 75 -6.66 -0.38 8.72
C LEU A 75 -6.77 1.13 8.81
N ALA A 76 -7.25 1.81 7.78
CA ALA A 76 -7.36 3.26 7.79
C ALA A 76 -8.30 3.76 8.89
N LYS A 77 -9.46 3.12 9.06
CA LYS A 77 -10.38 3.40 10.17
C LYS A 77 -9.70 3.16 11.52
N ARG A 78 -9.01 2.02 11.67
CA ARG A 78 -8.30 1.66 12.92
C ARG A 78 -7.19 2.63 13.28
N HIS A 79 -6.56 3.24 12.28
CA HIS A 79 -5.47 4.20 12.45
C HIS A 79 -5.95 5.66 12.55
N GLY A 80 -7.25 5.90 12.65
CA GLY A 80 -7.79 7.24 12.90
C GLY A 80 -7.91 8.12 11.66
N ALA A 81 -8.02 7.53 10.45
CA ALA A 81 -8.29 8.30 9.25
C ALA A 81 -9.59 9.12 9.42
N GLY A 82 -9.53 10.43 9.12
CA GLY A 82 -10.72 11.29 9.12
C GLY A 82 -11.78 10.80 8.13
N LYS A 83 -13.05 11.12 8.39
CA LYS A 83 -14.22 10.64 7.63
C LYS A 83 -14.03 10.77 6.11
N GLU A 84 -13.66 11.96 5.64
CA GLU A 84 -13.48 12.22 4.20
C GLU A 84 -12.36 11.39 3.56
N THR A 85 -11.29 11.15 4.32
CA THR A 85 -10.16 10.32 3.87
C THR A 85 -10.57 8.86 3.82
N LEU A 86 -11.28 8.37 4.84
CA LEU A 86 -11.80 7.01 4.86
C LEU A 86 -12.75 6.75 3.70
N ASP A 87 -13.66 7.68 3.40
CA ASP A 87 -14.57 7.58 2.26
C ASP A 87 -13.83 7.59 0.92
N ALA A 88 -12.77 8.39 0.79
CA ALA A 88 -11.91 8.37 -0.39
C ALA A 88 -11.18 7.03 -0.53
N ILE A 89 -10.67 6.46 0.56
CA ILE A 89 -10.00 5.15 0.57
C ILE A 89 -10.98 4.05 0.16
N ARG A 90 -12.23 4.06 0.66
CA ARG A 90 -13.27 3.10 0.26
C ARG A 90 -13.58 3.16 -1.24
N ARG A 91 -13.79 4.36 -1.79
CA ARG A 91 -13.99 4.53 -3.25
C ARG A 91 -12.79 4.03 -4.04
N LEU A 92 -11.59 4.30 -3.55
CA LEU A 92 -10.35 3.85 -4.18
C LEU A 92 -10.24 2.32 -4.16
N THR A 93 -10.57 1.64 -3.06
CA THR A 93 -10.50 0.18 -2.97
C THR A 93 -11.52 -0.48 -3.88
N GLU A 94 -12.76 0.03 -3.94
CA GLU A 94 -13.77 -0.47 -4.88
C GLU A 94 -13.31 -0.35 -6.33
N TYR A 95 -12.76 0.80 -6.71
CA TYR A 95 -12.21 1.00 -8.04
C TYR A 95 -11.09 -0.01 -8.35
N VAL A 96 -10.17 -0.23 -7.41
CA VAL A 96 -9.05 -1.15 -7.58
C VAL A 96 -9.52 -2.60 -7.73
N LYS A 97 -10.50 -3.04 -6.93
CA LYS A 97 -11.09 -4.38 -7.05
C LYS A 97 -11.73 -4.57 -8.42
N LYS A 98 -12.56 -3.61 -8.84
CA LYS A 98 -13.31 -3.67 -10.11
C LYS A 98 -12.40 -3.64 -11.35
N HIS A 99 -11.37 -2.80 -11.35
CA HIS A 99 -10.59 -2.52 -12.57
C HIS A 99 -9.17 -3.09 -12.56
N GLY A 100 -8.66 -3.61 -11.44
CA GLY A 100 -7.29 -4.13 -11.35
C GLY A 100 -6.21 -3.05 -11.61
N LYS A 101 -6.54 -1.77 -11.40
CA LYS A 101 -5.63 -0.63 -11.59
C LYS A 101 -6.03 0.54 -10.69
N LEU A 102 -5.10 1.48 -10.50
CA LEU A 102 -5.40 2.72 -9.80
C LEU A 102 -6.13 3.70 -10.73
N PRO A 103 -7.06 4.53 -10.21
CA PRO A 103 -7.65 5.60 -10.98
C PRO A 103 -6.61 6.70 -11.27
N LYS A 104 -6.86 7.54 -12.28
CA LYS A 104 -5.97 8.69 -12.58
C LYS A 104 -6.10 9.81 -11.54
N LYS A 105 -7.32 10.00 -11.01
CA LYS A 105 -7.70 11.05 -10.07
C LYS A 105 -8.43 10.44 -8.86
N LEU A 106 -8.29 11.06 -7.70
CA LEU A 106 -8.98 10.69 -6.47
C LEU A 106 -9.61 11.92 -5.84
N ARG A 107 -10.87 11.83 -5.40
CA ARG A 107 -11.57 12.91 -4.69
C ARG A 107 -11.48 12.67 -3.18
N VAL A 108 -10.94 13.65 -2.45
CA VAL A 108 -10.77 13.66 -0.98
C VAL A 108 -11.30 15.00 -0.47
N GLY A 109 -12.32 14.99 0.39
CA GLY A 109 -12.88 16.22 0.99
C GLY A 109 -13.24 17.30 -0.02
N GLY A 110 -13.96 16.96 -1.10
CA GLY A 110 -14.28 17.90 -2.18
C GLY A 110 -13.15 18.19 -3.18
N HIS A 111 -11.88 18.03 -2.79
CA HIS A 111 -10.73 18.28 -3.65
C HIS A 111 -10.39 17.09 -4.53
N VAL A 112 -9.99 17.36 -5.79
CA VAL A 112 -9.52 16.33 -6.74
C VAL A 112 -8.01 16.34 -6.81
N VAL A 113 -7.39 15.20 -6.49
CA VAL A 113 -5.94 15.03 -6.49
C VAL A 113 -5.53 14.01 -7.56
N GLN A 114 -4.44 14.28 -8.28
CA GLN A 114 -3.89 13.29 -9.21
C GLN A 114 -3.15 12.19 -8.43
N VAL A 115 -3.49 10.93 -8.74
CA VAL A 115 -2.90 9.75 -8.06
C VAL A 115 -1.38 9.69 -8.27
N LYS A 116 -0.89 10.15 -9.43
CA LYS A 116 0.55 10.23 -9.70
C LYS A 116 1.28 11.15 -8.71
N HIS A 117 0.64 12.23 -8.24
CA HIS A 117 1.22 13.14 -7.26
C HIS A 117 1.23 12.54 -5.87
N LEU A 118 0.20 11.77 -5.50
CA LEU A 118 0.19 11.02 -4.24
C LEU A 118 1.33 10.01 -4.19
N LEU A 119 1.66 9.36 -5.30
CA LEU A 119 2.76 8.40 -5.35
C LEU A 119 4.16 9.03 -5.24
N ARG A 120 4.32 10.32 -5.53
CA ARG A 120 5.63 11.00 -5.43
C ARG A 120 6.12 11.01 -3.99
N GLY A 121 7.30 10.42 -3.76
CA GLY A 121 7.89 10.30 -2.42
C GLY A 121 7.08 9.44 -1.44
N ALA A 122 6.16 8.59 -1.93
CA ALA A 122 5.42 7.67 -1.07
C ALA A 122 6.25 6.42 -0.70
N TYR A 123 7.25 6.10 -1.51
CA TYR A 123 8.19 5.00 -1.28
C TYR A 123 9.52 5.52 -0.77
N VAL A 124 10.16 4.72 0.08
CA VAL A 124 11.56 4.90 0.46
C VAL A 124 12.34 3.71 -0.06
N HIS A 125 13.48 3.99 -0.70
CA HIS A 125 14.46 2.97 -1.04
C HIS A 125 15.36 2.73 0.17
N HIS A 126 15.25 1.56 0.77
CA HIS A 126 16.18 1.09 1.78
C HIS A 126 17.45 0.66 1.07
N ARG A 127 18.49 1.52 1.08
CA ARG A 127 19.83 1.11 0.66
C ARG A 127 20.32 0.05 1.65
N ASN A 128 20.30 -1.21 1.27
CA ASN A 128 20.97 -2.25 2.04
C ASN A 128 22.47 -1.99 2.02
N ARG A 129 23.02 -1.42 3.10
CA ARG A 129 24.47 -1.38 3.37
C ARG A 129 25.10 -2.78 3.43
N ALA A 130 24.29 -3.85 3.49
CA ALA A 130 24.75 -5.24 3.51
C ALA A 130 25.26 -5.79 2.16
N LYS A 131 25.23 -5.02 1.07
CA LYS A 131 25.85 -5.41 -0.23
C LYS A 131 27.18 -4.70 -0.54
N ALA A 132 27.75 -3.94 0.41
CA ALA A 132 29.02 -3.22 0.21
C ALA A 132 30.26 -3.95 0.80
N ARG A 133 30.14 -5.24 1.10
CA ARG A 133 31.25 -6.09 1.54
C ARG A 133 31.17 -7.45 0.84
N ARG A 134 31.57 -7.48 -0.43
CA ARG A 134 32.09 -8.65 -1.13
C ARG A 134 33.19 -8.15 -2.05
#